data_AF-A0A061LVY1-F1
#
_entry.id   AF-A0A061LVY1-F1
#
_cell.length_a   1.000
_cell.length_b   1.000
_cell.length_c   1.000
_cell.angle_alpha   90.00
_cell.angle_beta   90.00
_cell.angle_gamma   90.00
#
_symmetry.space_group_name_H-M   'P 1'
#
loop_
_entity.id
_entity.type
_entity.pdbx_description
1 polymer ?
#
loop_
_entity_poly.entity_id
_entity_poly.type
_entity_poly.pdbx_seq_one_letter_code
_entity_poly.pdbx_strand_id
1 'polypeptide(L)'
;MPNPAPIRLDADTWLIMRYDKDHPAAVVHRVTDTANETRFLVMAWAADPSKRRMTGIHVTLEEADRSVKWDTGPVDEISRKNVGPPNGRNYRPMKPKPF
;
A
#
# COMPACT_ATOMS: atom_id res chain seq x y z
N MET A 1 2.68 -5.71 15.50
CA MET A 1 2.61 -4.36 16.10
C MET A 1 1.22 -3.80 15.80
N PRO A 2 0.54 -3.14 16.75
CA PRO A 2 -0.71 -2.44 16.43
C PRO A 2 -0.42 -1.34 15.40
N ASN A 3 -1.32 -1.15 14.43
CA ASN A 3 -1.21 -0.06 13.47
C ASN A 3 -1.26 1.28 14.24
N PRO A 4 -0.50 2.30 13.83
CA PRO A 4 -0.65 3.62 14.41
C PRO A 4 -2.07 4.12 14.17
N ALA A 5 -2.67 4.73 15.19
CA ALA A 5 -4.00 5.29 15.07
C ALA A 5 -4.04 6.38 13.98
N PRO A 6 -5.16 6.51 13.24
CA PRO A 6 -5.31 7.58 12.25
C PRO A 6 -5.10 8.97 12.85
N ILE A 7 -4.29 9.79 12.19
CA ILE A 7 -3.97 11.15 12.63
C ILE A 7 -5.08 12.06 12.12
N ARG A 8 -5.84 12.67 13.02
CA ARG A 8 -6.90 13.61 12.66
C ARG A 8 -6.31 14.95 12.22
N LEU A 9 -6.69 15.43 11.03
CA LEU A 9 -6.28 16.74 10.51
C LEU A 9 -7.31 17.82 10.80
N ASP A 10 -8.59 17.48 10.61
CA ASP A 10 -9.72 18.39 10.81
C ASP A 10 -10.96 17.61 11.29
N ALA A 11 -12.15 18.20 11.18
CA ALA A 11 -13.40 17.58 11.60
C ALA A 11 -13.72 16.28 10.84
N ASP A 12 -13.37 16.21 9.56
CA ASP A 12 -13.80 15.22 8.58
C ASP A 12 -12.64 14.53 7.86
N THR A 13 -11.38 14.84 8.21
CA THR A 13 -10.21 14.31 7.52
C THR A 13 -9.22 13.65 8.49
N TRP A 14 -8.73 12.47 8.10
CA TRP A 14 -7.67 11.75 8.79
C TRP A 14 -6.56 11.31 7.83
N LEU A 15 -5.34 11.22 8.33
CA LEU A 15 -4.22 10.58 7.66
C LEU A 15 -3.94 9.22 8.27
N ILE A 16 -3.64 8.25 7.41
CA ILE A 16 -3.23 6.92 7.80
C ILE A 16 -1.74 6.77 7.49
N MET A 17 -0.94 6.56 8.55
CA MET A 17 0.49 6.30 8.44
C MET A 17 0.77 4.79 8.36
N ARG A 18 1.73 4.41 7.52
CA ARG A 18 2.26 3.03 7.44
C ARG A 18 3.79 3.08 7.48
N TYR A 19 4.49 2.31 6.66
CA TYR A 19 5.94 2.09 6.79
C TYR A 19 6.75 3.35 6.49
N ASP A 20 6.32 4.11 5.49
CA ASP A 20 6.97 5.37 5.13
C ASP A 20 6.66 6.45 6.17
N LYS A 21 7.72 7.01 6.74
CA LYS A 21 7.62 8.11 7.71
C LYS A 21 7.46 9.48 7.03
N ASP A 22 7.82 9.56 5.75
CA ASP A 22 7.88 10.83 5.02
C ASP A 22 6.55 11.23 4.40
N HIS A 23 5.65 10.26 4.20
CA HIS A 23 4.33 10.51 3.66
C HIS A 23 3.31 9.48 4.20
N PRO A 24 2.04 9.88 4.33
CA PRO A 24 0.99 8.94 4.73
C PRO A 24 0.71 7.94 3.60
N ALA A 25 0.17 6.78 3.95
CA ALA A 25 -0.27 5.79 2.98
C ALA A 25 -1.62 6.18 2.34
N ALA A 26 -2.50 6.81 3.12
CA ALA A 26 -3.83 7.21 2.68
C ALA A 26 -4.36 8.43 3.43
N VAL A 27 -5.34 9.07 2.82
CA VAL A 27 -6.21 10.09 3.42
C VAL A 27 -7.62 9.51 3.53
N VAL A 28 -8.28 9.73 4.66
CA VAL A 28 -9.68 9.36 4.85
C VAL A 28 -10.52 10.61 4.96
N HIS A 29 -11.60 10.69 4.18
CA HIS A 29 -12.59 11.75 4.27
C HIS A 29 -13.91 11.18 4.79
N ARG A 30 -14.48 11.81 5.81
CA ARG A 30 -15.86 11.59 6.23
C ARG A 30 -16.77 12.43 5.35
N VAL A 31 -17.74 11.77 4.75
CA VAL A 31 -18.77 12.40 3.92
C VAL A 31 -20.14 11.88 4.33
N THR A 32 -21.17 12.63 3.99
CA THR A 32 -22.55 12.19 4.08
C THR A 32 -23.01 11.83 2.67
N ASP A 33 -23.44 10.59 2.48
CA ASP A 33 -23.94 10.11 1.19
C ASP A 33 -25.36 10.64 0.89
N THR A 34 -25.89 10.41 -0.30
CA THR A 34 -27.23 10.84 -0.72
C THR A 34 -28.35 10.25 0.13
N ALA A 35 -28.10 9.12 0.80
CA ALA A 35 -28.99 8.51 1.77
C ALA A 35 -28.90 9.12 3.19
N ASN A 36 -28.15 10.21 3.35
CA ASN A 36 -27.84 10.86 4.63
C ASN A 36 -27.07 9.96 5.62
N GLU A 37 -26.33 8.96 5.10
CA GLU A 37 -25.49 8.07 5.89
C GLU A 37 -24.05 8.55 5.92
N THR A 38 -23.40 8.42 7.08
CA THR A 38 -21.97 8.73 7.22
C THR A 38 -21.13 7.65 6.53
N ARG A 39 -20.23 8.09 5.65
CA ARG A 39 -19.29 7.23 4.94
C ARG A 39 -17.86 7.76 5.09
N PHE A 40 -16.91 6.83 5.09
CA PHE A 40 -15.48 7.12 5.17
C PHE A 40 -14.83 6.71 3.84
N LEU A 41 -14.45 7.69 3.03
CA LEU A 41 -13.79 7.50 1.75
C LEU A 41 -12.29 7.39 1.96
N VAL A 42 -11.69 6.28 1.53
CA VAL A 42 -10.24 6.08 1.59
C VAL A 42 -9.65 6.48 0.26
N MET A 43 -8.69 7.39 0.30
CA MET A 43 -7.95 7.90 -0.85
C MET A 43 -6.49 7.51 -0.72
N ALA A 44 -5.92 6.85 -1.72
CA ALA A 44 -4.48 6.64 -1.81
C ALA A 44 -3.76 7.99 -1.79
N TRP A 45 -2.69 8.08 -0.99
CA TRP A 45 -1.95 9.32 -0.88
C TRP A 45 -1.29 9.72 -2.20
N ALA A 46 -1.35 11.01 -2.50
CA ALA A 46 -0.53 11.67 -3.49
C ALA A 46 -0.27 13.10 -3.00
N ALA A 47 0.94 13.61 -3.26
CA ALA A 47 1.32 14.97 -2.92
C ALA A 47 0.41 15.99 -3.61
N ASP A 48 0.07 15.73 -4.88
CA ASP A 48 -0.94 16.45 -5.62
C ASP A 48 -2.34 15.86 -5.31
N PRO A 49 -3.25 16.63 -4.69
CA PRO A 49 -4.59 16.14 -4.35
C PRO A 49 -5.38 15.63 -5.55
N SER A 50 -5.16 16.18 -6.75
CA SER A 50 -5.87 15.77 -7.97
C SER A 50 -5.49 14.36 -8.44
N LYS A 51 -4.33 13.86 -8.01
CA LYS A 51 -3.83 12.52 -8.36
C LYS A 51 -4.26 11.46 -7.36
N ARG A 52 -4.89 11.85 -6.25
CA ARG A 52 -5.39 10.90 -5.24
C ARG A 52 -6.50 10.07 -5.85
N ARG A 53 -6.45 8.75 -5.61
CA ARG A 53 -7.44 7.81 -6.14
C ARG A 53 -8.20 7.20 -4.97
N MET A 54 -9.52 7.13 -5.10
CA MET A 54 -10.35 6.42 -4.13
C MET A 54 -10.06 4.93 -4.22
N THR A 55 -9.77 4.32 -3.07
CA THR A 55 -9.45 2.90 -2.94
C THR A 55 -10.51 2.12 -2.17
N GLY A 56 -11.38 2.80 -1.41
CA GLY A 56 -12.43 2.15 -0.64
C GLY A 56 -13.44 3.12 -0.04
N ILE A 57 -14.59 2.58 0.36
CA ILE A 57 -15.67 3.27 1.07
C ILE A 57 -16.09 2.39 2.23
N HIS A 58 -16.15 2.96 3.44
CA HIS A 58 -16.45 2.24 4.66
C HIS A 58 -17.49 2.96 5.51
N VAL A 59 -18.13 2.24 6.44
CA VAL A 59 -19.13 2.82 7.37
C VAL A 59 -18.49 3.36 8.65
N THR A 60 -17.26 2.92 8.97
CA THR A 60 -16.52 3.40 10.14
C THR A 60 -15.08 3.76 9.78
N LEU A 61 -14.50 4.68 10.57
CA LEU A 61 -13.08 5.04 10.45
C LEU A 61 -12.15 3.84 10.73
N GLU A 62 -12.55 2.94 11.63
CA GLU A 62 -11.76 1.76 11.98
C GLU A 62 -11.69 0.74 10.83
N GLU A 63 -12.78 0.56 10.08
CA GLU A 63 -12.76 -0.24 8.85
C GLU A 63 -11.89 0.40 7.77
N ALA A 64 -11.98 1.72 7.62
CA ALA A 64 -11.14 2.48 6.69
C ALA A 64 -9.64 2.38 7.05
N ASP A 65 -9.29 2.44 8.34
CA ASP A 65 -7.91 2.22 8.77
C ASP A 65 -7.44 0.79 8.45
N ARG A 66 -8.25 -0.21 8.79
CA ARG A 66 -7.89 -1.61 8.53
C ARG A 66 -7.77 -1.96 7.04
N SER A 67 -8.49 -1.26 6.16
CA SER A 67 -8.44 -1.52 4.71
C SER A 67 -7.16 -1.01 4.05
N VAL A 68 -6.49 -0.01 4.66
CA VAL A 68 -5.20 0.50 4.19
C VAL A 68 -4.10 -0.49 4.56
N LYS A 69 -3.80 -1.37 3.61
CA LYS A 69 -2.73 -2.35 3.69
C LYS A 69 -1.35 -1.68 3.70
N TRP A 70 -0.39 -2.41 4.25
CA TRP A 70 1.03 -2.08 4.11
C TRP A 70 1.43 -2.20 2.64
N ASP A 71 2.22 -1.25 2.13
CA ASP A 71 2.84 -1.43 0.83
C ASP A 71 3.88 -2.56 0.95
N THR A 72 3.55 -3.71 0.37
CA THR A 72 4.46 -4.86 0.30
C THR A 72 5.35 -4.80 -0.93
N GLY A 73 5.19 -3.83 -1.82
CA GLY A 73 5.93 -3.70 -3.07
C GLY A 73 7.45 -3.88 -2.91
N PRO A 74 8.11 -3.22 -1.95
CA PRO A 74 9.54 -3.41 -1.68
C PRO A 74 9.88 -4.84 -1.23
N VAL A 75 9.06 -5.43 -0.35
CA VAL A 75 9.24 -6.81 0.13
C VAL A 75 9.01 -7.83 -0.99
N ASP A 76 8.03 -7.58 -1.85
CA ASP A 76 7.68 -8.41 -3.00
C ASP A 76 8.73 -8.30 -4.12
N GLU A 77 9.36 -7.13 -4.30
CA GLU A 77 10.49 -6.96 -5.20
C GLU A 77 11.74 -7.69 -4.67
N ILE A 78 12.06 -7.55 -3.39
CA ILE A 78 13.19 -8.27 -2.76
C ILE A 78 12.95 -9.78 -2.81
N SER A 79 11.74 -10.23 -2.51
CA SER A 79 11.37 -11.65 -2.59
C SER A 79 11.52 -12.16 -4.03
N ARG A 80 11.01 -11.44 -5.04
CA ARG A 80 11.21 -11.80 -6.45
C ARG A 80 12.68 -11.83 -6.87
N LYS A 81 13.52 -10.91 -6.38
CA LYS A 81 14.97 -10.92 -6.63
C LYS A 81 15.68 -12.10 -5.97
N ASN A 82 15.23 -12.52 -4.79
CA ASN A 82 15.84 -13.61 -4.02
C ASN A 82 15.32 -15.00 -4.41
N VAL A 83 14.17 -15.08 -5.09
CA VAL A 83 13.65 -16.32 -5.68
C VAL A 83 14.39 -16.57 -7.01
N GLY A 84 15.63 -17.06 -6.89
CA GLY A 84 16.31 -17.71 -8.00
C GLY A 84 15.69 -19.10 -8.29
N PRO A 85 15.92 -19.69 -9.47
CA PRO A 85 15.45 -21.02 -9.78
C PRO A 85 15.96 -22.01 -8.72
N PRO A 86 15.11 -22.91 -8.18
CA PRO A 86 15.57 -24.01 -7.34
C PRO A 86 16.34 -25.01 -8.23
N ASN A 87 17.61 -24.71 -8.52
CA ASN A 87 18.73 -25.62 -8.80
C ASN A 87 19.81 -24.92 -9.64
N GLY A 88 20.97 -24.67 -9.01
CA GLY A 88 22.17 -24.15 -9.66
C GLY A 88 22.80 -25.15 -10.63
N ARG A 89 22.40 -25.12 -11.91
CA ARG A 89 23.17 -25.74 -13.00
C ARG A 89 23.95 -24.68 -13.76
N ASN A 90 25.19 -24.46 -13.31
CA ASN A 90 26.24 -23.90 -14.16
C ASN A 90 26.52 -24.90 -15.30
N TYR A 91 25.76 -24.82 -16.40
CA TYR A 91 26.13 -25.53 -17.61
C TYR A 91 27.24 -24.73 -18.29
N ARG A 92 28.49 -25.13 -18.02
CA ARG A 92 29.67 -24.61 -18.70
C ARG A 92 29.84 -25.44 -19.98
N PRO A 93 29.62 -24.90 -21.19
CA PRO A 93 29.84 -25.68 -22.40
C PRO A 93 31.34 -25.98 -22.52
N MET A 94 31.71 -27.27 -22.39
CA MET A 94 33.05 -27.72 -22.73
C MET A 94 33.25 -27.52 -24.24
N LYS A 95 34.23 -26.70 -24.61
CA LYS A 95 34.64 -26.55 -26.01
C LYS A 95 35.11 -27.90 -26.54
N PRO A 96 34.74 -28.31 -27.77
CA PRO A 96 35.27 -29.51 -28.37
C PRO A 96 36.78 -29.36 -28.59
N LYS A 97 37.55 -30.41 -28.27
CA LYS A 97 38.98 -30.49 -28.60
C LYS A 97 39.15 -30.59 -30.11
N PRO A 98 40.11 -29.87 -30.71
CA PRO A 98 40.50 -30.13 -32.09
C PRO A 98 41.27 -31.47 -32.19
N PHE A 99 41.17 -32.05 -33.39
CA PHE A 99 41.58 -33.38 -33.85
C PHE A 99 42.81 -34.03 -33.20
#